data_AF-A0A357B2X0-F1
#
_entry.id   AF-A0A357B2X0-F1
#
_cell.length_a   1.000
_cell.length_b   1.000
_cell.length_c   1.000
_cell.angle_alpha   90.00
_cell.angle_beta   90.00
_cell.angle_gamma   90.00
#
_symmetry.space_group_name_H-M   'P 1'
#
loop_
_entity.id
_entity.type
_entity.pdbx_description
1 polymer ?
#
loop_
_entity_poly.entity_id
_entity_poly.type
_entity_poly.pdbx_seq_one_letter_code
_entity_poly.pdbx_strand_id
1 'polypeptide(L)'
;DDPQKAQQLINQEIDSFCDRFWHLEYPDVKMTAGVSGLKYSFDERNWTKDREVLTAQYKAHLMDRLQAPMTSARNYLLNQAMEQAQREFEKQLRALQGELNKTVKVQIIEQPEEDGEYQYEGYTVRFAPLSANANAKNWSGKMPKGGEMNTSFTVIGHMQSGAPSRVELYKPGEDTPALTVPFKVSYPTTTILLSSSGEKEQEPEQSGVTEDEPQQPEAKEYAWVLVDTVLYDAKEDIEIANKNQEGTYVTSGSASPGNYSVSWQYTGDTDTYYDPDVIHGEGAGSQAIFSTPPSTIKAGETVSLSLSLSFTENTLSYYSSKASASADFDEWDMTPGSVTRNSIDFKNKDGKDSFEIDTYHSVQVHSVSDTITAVAPSGSQEGDRIAIRTIYYSHVSMGTNYVYEWRQVGTAAPILNTEGIEGIVDIP
;
A
#
# COMPACT_ATOMS: atom_id res chain seq x y z
N ASP A 1 -6.64 2.49 20.25
CA ASP A 1 -7.40 1.24 20.03
C ASP A 1 -6.41 0.10 19.82
N ASP A 2 -6.16 -0.65 20.89
CA ASP A 2 -5.16 -1.73 20.95
C ASP A 2 -5.90 -3.06 21.17
N PRO A 3 -5.99 -3.94 20.16
CA PRO A 3 -6.67 -5.22 20.26
C PRO A 3 -6.08 -6.15 21.32
N GLN A 4 -4.77 -6.07 21.58
CA GLN A 4 -4.11 -6.86 22.62
C GLN A 4 -4.52 -6.37 24.00
N LYS A 5 -4.61 -5.05 24.19
CA LYS A 5 -5.13 -4.45 25.43
C LYS A 5 -6.60 -4.80 25.66
N ALA A 6 -7.42 -4.83 24.61
CA ALA A 6 -8.82 -5.25 24.71
C ALA A 6 -8.93 -6.73 25.12
N GLN A 7 -8.14 -7.62 24.52
CA GLN A 7 -8.10 -9.04 24.89
C GLN A 7 -7.62 -9.25 26.33
N GLN A 8 -6.61 -8.49 26.77
CA GLN A 8 -6.12 -8.53 28.14
C GLN A 8 -7.20 -8.13 29.15
N LEU A 9 -7.95 -7.05 28.89
CA LEU A 9 -9.03 -6.60 29.76
C LEU A 9 -10.17 -7.61 29.86
N ILE A 10 -10.50 -8.27 28.74
CA ILE A 10 -11.54 -9.31 28.71
C ILE A 10 -11.09 -10.54 29.51
N ASN A 11 -9.85 -11.00 29.30
CA ASN A 11 -9.29 -12.10 30.08
C ASN A 11 -9.25 -11.76 31.58
N GLN A 12 -8.89 -10.53 31.92
CA GLN A 12 -8.84 -10.05 33.31
C GLN A 12 -10.24 -9.99 33.96
N GLU A 13 -11.28 -9.60 33.23
CA GLU A 13 -12.65 -9.63 33.75
C GLU A 13 -13.17 -11.07 33.92
N ILE A 14 -12.80 -11.97 33.01
CA ILE A 14 -13.13 -13.40 33.12
C ILE A 14 -12.44 -14.04 34.33
N ASP A 15 -11.17 -13.71 34.56
CA ASP A 15 -10.44 -14.13 35.76
C ASP A 15 -11.08 -13.58 37.03
N SER A 16 -11.43 -12.29 37.03
CA SER A 16 -12.15 -11.65 38.14
C SER A 16 -13.52 -12.29 38.38
N PHE A 17 -14.23 -12.69 37.34
CA PHE A 17 -15.50 -13.40 37.43
C PHE A 17 -15.33 -14.80 38.04
N CYS A 18 -14.33 -15.56 37.60
CA CYS A 18 -14.03 -16.88 38.15
C CYS A 18 -13.58 -16.81 39.61
N ASP A 19 -12.85 -15.76 40.00
CA ASP A 19 -12.45 -15.56 41.40
C ASP A 19 -13.63 -15.20 42.31
N ARG A 20 -14.60 -14.41 41.84
CA ARG A 20 -15.81 -14.08 42.61
C ARG A 20 -16.59 -15.33 43.04
N PHE A 21 -16.58 -16.39 42.23
CA PHE A 21 -17.24 -17.66 42.56
C PHE A 21 -16.72 -18.29 43.86
N TRP A 22 -15.40 -18.20 44.12
CA TRP A 22 -14.78 -18.77 45.32
C TRP A 22 -14.98 -17.95 46.60
N HIS A 23 -15.54 -16.75 46.46
CA HIS A 23 -15.89 -15.88 47.58
C HIS A 23 -17.37 -16.00 47.97
N LEU A 24 -18.12 -16.89 47.32
CA LEU A 24 -19.49 -17.23 47.71
C LEU A 24 -19.50 -18.16 48.93
N GLU A 25 -20.57 -18.10 49.72
CA GLU A 25 -20.77 -19.04 50.83
C GLU A 25 -20.93 -20.47 50.30
N TYR A 26 -20.47 -21.47 51.06
CA TYR A 26 -20.47 -22.87 50.64
C TYR A 26 -21.83 -23.40 50.11
N PRO A 27 -22.99 -23.04 50.71
CA PRO A 27 -24.30 -23.44 50.17
C PRO A 27 -24.54 -22.96 48.73
N ASP A 28 -24.09 -21.75 48.39
CA ASP A 28 -24.25 -21.14 47.07
C ASP A 28 -23.30 -21.79 46.05
N VAL A 29 -22.05 -22.02 46.44
CA VAL A 29 -21.06 -22.75 45.63
C VAL A 29 -21.57 -24.15 45.28
N LYS A 30 -22.09 -24.87 46.27
CA LYS A 30 -22.63 -26.23 46.08
C LYS A 30 -23.84 -26.25 45.15
N MET A 31 -24.72 -25.26 45.28
CA MET A 31 -25.89 -25.13 44.40
C MET A 31 -25.46 -24.86 42.95
N THR A 32 -24.56 -23.91 42.73
CA THR A 32 -24.07 -23.55 41.39
C THR A 32 -23.26 -24.69 40.74
N ALA A 33 -22.42 -25.40 41.50
CA ALA A 33 -21.68 -26.55 41.00
C ALA A 33 -22.60 -27.72 40.60
N GLY A 34 -23.68 -27.96 41.35
CA GLY A 34 -24.67 -29.00 41.01
C GLY A 34 -25.41 -28.76 39.69
N VAL A 35 -25.52 -27.49 39.25
CA VAL A 35 -26.13 -27.12 37.95
C VAL A 35 -25.17 -27.31 36.77
N SER A 36 -23.86 -27.34 37.02
CA SER A 36 -22.82 -27.50 35.98
C SER A 36 -22.66 -28.92 35.44
N GLY A 37 -23.35 -29.92 36.01
CA GLY A 37 -23.30 -31.32 35.55
C GLY A 37 -22.02 -32.08 35.90
N LEU A 38 -21.04 -31.43 36.53
CA LEU A 38 -19.78 -32.03 36.94
C LEU A 38 -19.96 -32.87 38.22
N LYS A 39 -19.74 -34.19 38.12
CA LYS A 39 -19.83 -35.14 39.26
C LYS A 39 -18.62 -35.01 40.19
N TYR A 40 -18.55 -33.94 41.00
CA TYR A 40 -17.54 -33.82 42.06
C TYR A 40 -18.16 -33.96 43.45
N SER A 41 -17.46 -34.63 44.37
CA SER A 41 -17.85 -34.67 45.78
C SER A 41 -17.41 -33.36 46.47
N PHE A 42 -18.28 -32.35 46.45
CA PHE A 42 -18.09 -31.15 47.26
C PHE A 42 -18.35 -31.49 48.75
N ASP A 43 -17.31 -31.91 49.46
CA ASP A 43 -17.29 -32.04 50.92
C ASP A 43 -17.05 -30.64 51.53
N GLU A 44 -17.91 -30.25 52.48
CA GLU A 44 -17.85 -28.97 53.20
C GLU A 44 -16.49 -28.71 53.86
N ARG A 45 -15.75 -29.78 54.20
CA ARG A 45 -14.45 -29.67 54.85
C ARG A 45 -13.27 -29.42 53.90
N ASN A 46 -13.42 -29.69 52.59
CA ASN A 46 -12.30 -29.72 51.63
C ASN A 46 -12.63 -29.16 50.23
N TRP A 47 -13.74 -28.43 50.06
CA TRP A 47 -14.23 -28.00 48.74
C TRP A 47 -13.33 -27.01 47.97
N THR A 48 -12.36 -26.39 48.62
CA THR A 48 -11.35 -25.53 47.99
C THR A 48 -10.07 -26.27 47.57
N LYS A 49 -9.95 -27.57 47.90
CA LYS A 49 -8.73 -28.35 47.67
C LYS A 49 -8.37 -28.45 46.18
N ASP A 50 -9.38 -28.47 45.31
CA ASP A 50 -9.21 -28.55 43.86
C ASP A 50 -9.55 -27.21 43.18
N ARG A 51 -9.50 -26.09 43.92
CA ARG A 51 -9.90 -24.74 43.44
C ARG A 51 -9.25 -24.39 42.12
N GLU A 52 -7.94 -24.59 41.97
CA GLU A 52 -7.22 -24.25 40.75
C GLU A 52 -7.73 -25.05 39.55
N VAL A 53 -7.93 -26.36 39.72
CA VAL A 53 -8.41 -27.27 38.67
C VAL A 53 -9.85 -26.93 38.26
N LEU A 54 -10.72 -26.68 39.24
CA LEU A 54 -12.12 -26.34 39.00
C LEU A 54 -12.27 -24.95 38.38
N THR A 55 -11.42 -23.99 38.76
CA THR A 55 -11.36 -22.66 38.14
C THR A 55 -10.94 -22.77 36.69
N ALA A 56 -9.91 -23.57 36.39
CA ALA A 56 -9.43 -23.78 35.03
C ALA A 56 -10.50 -24.43 34.14
N GLN A 57 -11.18 -25.47 34.62
CA GLN A 57 -12.26 -26.14 33.88
C GLN A 57 -13.46 -25.20 33.63
N TYR A 58 -13.85 -24.43 34.63
CA TYR A 58 -14.96 -23.48 34.48
C TYR A 58 -14.60 -22.32 33.54
N LYS A 59 -13.37 -21.79 33.63
CA LYS A 59 -12.85 -20.78 32.71
C LYS A 59 -12.87 -21.29 31.27
N ALA A 60 -12.43 -22.53 31.03
CA ALA A 60 -12.46 -23.14 29.69
C ALA A 60 -13.90 -23.22 29.13
N HIS A 61 -14.85 -23.68 29.94
CA HIS A 61 -16.26 -23.75 29.56
C HIS A 61 -16.89 -22.36 29.32
N LEU A 62 -16.52 -21.35 30.12
CA LEU A 62 -16.99 -19.97 29.93
C LEU A 62 -16.46 -19.40 28.61
N MET A 63 -15.17 -19.61 28.32
CA MET A 63 -14.52 -19.16 27.08
C MET A 63 -15.15 -19.79 25.84
N ASP A 64 -15.44 -21.09 25.88
CA ASP A 64 -16.14 -21.80 24.81
C ASP A 64 -17.50 -21.17 24.49
N ARG A 65 -18.31 -20.87 25.52
CA ARG A 65 -19.62 -20.22 25.33
C ARG A 65 -19.52 -18.76 24.90
N LEU A 66 -18.44 -18.07 25.26
CA LEU A 66 -18.22 -16.67 24.90
C LEU A 66 -17.58 -16.51 23.52
N GLN A 67 -17.05 -17.57 22.90
CA GLN A 67 -16.33 -17.50 21.63
C GLN A 67 -17.17 -16.89 20.51
N ALA A 68 -18.39 -17.38 20.28
CA ALA A 68 -19.27 -16.87 19.22
C ALA A 68 -19.61 -15.36 19.36
N PRO A 69 -20.09 -14.86 20.53
CA PRO A 69 -20.35 -13.43 20.69
C PRO A 69 -19.08 -12.57 20.64
N MET A 70 -17.94 -13.08 21.13
CA MET A 70 -16.64 -12.39 21.03
C MET A 70 -16.16 -12.24 19.59
N THR A 71 -16.29 -13.29 18.76
CA THR A 71 -15.97 -13.25 17.33
C THR A 71 -16.85 -12.24 16.60
N SER A 72 -18.15 -12.20 16.91
CA SER A 72 -19.07 -11.22 16.33
C SER A 72 -18.69 -9.78 16.68
N ALA A 73 -18.36 -9.51 17.95
CA ALA A 73 -17.91 -8.20 18.40
C ALA A 73 -16.56 -7.79 17.77
N ARG A 74 -15.62 -8.72 17.65
CA ARG A 74 -14.34 -8.50 16.96
C ARG A 74 -14.55 -8.14 15.49
N ASN A 75 -15.38 -8.90 14.78
CA ASN A 75 -15.68 -8.64 13.37
C ASN A 75 -16.38 -7.28 13.19
N TYR A 76 -17.28 -6.91 14.09
CA TYR A 76 -17.89 -5.59 14.09
C TYR A 76 -16.86 -4.46 14.25
N LEU A 77 -15.95 -4.59 15.23
CA LEU A 77 -14.90 -3.59 15.46
C LEU A 77 -13.89 -3.52 14.32
N LEU A 78 -13.52 -4.66 13.72
CA LEU A 78 -12.64 -4.71 12.54
C LEU A 78 -13.31 -4.06 11.33
N ASN A 79 -14.58 -4.35 11.08
CA ASN A 79 -15.35 -3.70 10.02
C ASN A 79 -15.43 -2.19 10.24
N GLN A 80 -15.68 -1.76 11.48
CA GLN A 80 -15.71 -0.34 11.83
C GLN A 80 -14.35 0.35 11.62
N ALA A 81 -13.24 -0.31 11.98
CA ALA A 81 -11.89 0.20 11.77
C ALA A 81 -11.54 0.29 10.27
N MET A 82 -11.91 -0.74 9.49
CA MET A 82 -11.73 -0.73 8.02
C MET A 82 -12.55 0.38 7.37
N GLU A 83 -13.81 0.57 7.76
CA GLU A 83 -14.62 1.68 7.27
C GLU A 83 -14.04 3.05 7.66
N GLN A 84 -13.48 3.19 8.86
CA GLN A 84 -12.81 4.43 9.27
C GLN A 84 -11.57 4.70 8.44
N ALA A 85 -10.75 3.69 8.19
CA ALA A 85 -9.57 3.79 7.33
C ALA A 85 -9.96 4.17 5.88
N GLN A 86 -11.00 3.54 5.33
CA GLN A 86 -11.55 3.89 4.02
C GLN A 86 -12.05 5.34 3.99
N ARG A 87 -12.83 5.77 4.99
CA ARG A 87 -13.33 7.16 5.08
C ARG A 87 -12.20 8.19 5.17
N GLU A 88 -11.14 7.91 5.93
CA GLU A 88 -10.00 8.83 6.03
C GLU A 88 -9.20 8.84 4.73
N PHE A 89 -9.03 7.70 4.07
CA PHE A 89 -8.39 7.62 2.75
C PHE A 89 -9.20 8.38 1.68
N GLU A 90 -10.52 8.20 1.63
CA GLU A 90 -11.41 8.98 0.74
C GLU A 90 -11.31 10.48 1.02
N LYS A 91 -11.22 10.88 2.28
CA LYS A 91 -11.04 12.28 2.69
C LYS A 91 -9.70 12.83 2.20
N GLN A 92 -8.62 12.04 2.28
CA GLN A 92 -7.31 12.42 1.74
C GLN A 92 -7.34 12.53 0.21
N LEU A 93 -8.00 11.60 -0.49
CA LEU A 93 -8.19 11.66 -1.94
C LEU A 93 -8.98 12.90 -2.36
N ARG A 94 -10.05 13.25 -1.62
CA ARG A 94 -10.81 14.48 -1.85
C ARG A 94 -9.99 15.74 -1.58
N ALA A 95 -9.15 15.73 -0.55
CA ALA A 95 -8.25 16.83 -0.26
C ALA A 95 -7.24 17.01 -1.40
N LEU A 96 -6.62 15.92 -1.86
CA LEU A 96 -5.71 15.93 -3.01
C LEU A 96 -6.41 16.39 -4.30
N GLN A 97 -7.62 15.90 -4.56
CA GLN A 97 -8.45 16.37 -5.67
C GLN A 97 -8.70 17.87 -5.59
N GLY A 98 -8.95 18.40 -4.39
CA GLY A 98 -9.09 19.83 -4.14
C GLY A 98 -7.82 20.62 -4.49
N GLU A 99 -6.66 20.15 -4.03
CA GLU A 99 -5.36 20.76 -4.33
C GLU A 99 -5.03 20.74 -5.84
N LEU A 100 -5.25 19.60 -6.49
CA LEU A 100 -4.99 19.42 -7.93
C LEU A 100 -5.94 20.23 -8.82
N ASN A 101 -7.16 20.51 -8.35
CA ASN A 101 -8.11 21.37 -9.06
C ASN A 101 -7.94 22.87 -8.76
N LYS A 102 -6.97 23.27 -7.94
CA LYS A 102 -6.67 24.70 -7.75
C LYS A 102 -6.28 25.34 -9.07
N THR A 103 -6.91 26.47 -9.37
CA THR A 103 -6.62 27.27 -10.57
C THR A 103 -5.42 28.17 -10.33
N VAL A 104 -4.44 28.11 -11.22
CA VAL A 104 -3.36 29.08 -11.36
C VAL A 104 -3.77 30.09 -12.42
N LYS A 105 -3.71 31.38 -12.09
CA LYS A 105 -3.88 32.48 -13.04
C LYS A 105 -2.56 32.76 -13.74
N VAL A 106 -2.59 33.02 -15.03
CA VAL A 106 -1.41 33.35 -15.82
C VAL A 106 -1.61 34.69 -16.50
N GLN A 107 -0.63 35.56 -16.35
CA GLN A 107 -0.58 36.87 -17.00
C GLN A 107 0.65 36.90 -17.89
N ILE A 108 0.45 37.15 -19.17
CA ILE A 108 1.51 37.31 -20.15
C ILE A 108 1.50 38.78 -20.55
N ILE A 109 2.59 39.48 -20.27
CA ILE A 109 2.69 40.94 -20.43
C ILE A 109 3.87 41.25 -21.31
N GLU A 110 3.60 41.92 -22.43
CA GLU A 110 4.61 42.52 -23.27
C GLU A 110 5.13 43.82 -22.64
N GLN A 111 6.45 43.95 -22.56
CA GLN A 111 7.13 45.17 -22.17
C GLN A 111 7.43 45.99 -23.43
N PRO A 112 6.76 47.14 -23.63
CA PRO A 112 7.00 47.98 -24.80
C PRO A 112 8.36 48.66 -24.71
N GLU A 113 9.05 48.78 -25.83
CA GLU A 113 10.22 49.66 -25.98
C GLU A 113 9.76 51.10 -26.24
N GLU A 114 10.45 52.04 -25.59
CA GLU A 114 10.34 53.51 -25.44
C GLU A 114 9.26 54.40 -26.12
N ASP A 115 8.32 53.92 -26.94
CA ASP A 115 7.23 54.71 -27.52
C ASP A 115 5.82 54.08 -27.37
N GLY A 116 5.69 53.04 -26.53
CA GLY A 116 4.38 52.54 -26.05
C GLY A 116 3.57 51.70 -27.05
N GLU A 117 4.15 51.31 -28.18
CA GLU A 117 3.53 50.37 -29.12
C GLU A 117 3.85 48.91 -28.77
N TYR A 118 2.86 48.03 -28.87
CA TYR A 118 2.98 46.59 -28.63
C TYR A 118 3.30 45.86 -29.94
N GLN A 119 4.49 45.28 -30.03
CA GLN A 119 5.06 44.58 -31.18
C GLN A 119 4.37 43.25 -31.47
N TYR A 120 3.88 42.54 -30.45
CA TYR A 120 3.39 41.17 -30.61
C TYR A 120 1.90 41.08 -30.91
N GLU A 121 1.20 42.18 -31.22
CA GLU A 121 -0.21 42.15 -31.61
C GLU A 121 -0.49 41.10 -32.71
N GLY A 122 -1.44 40.18 -32.47
CA GLY A 122 -1.87 39.15 -33.43
C GLY A 122 -0.95 37.92 -33.54
N TYR A 123 0.18 37.89 -32.84
CA TYR A 123 1.04 36.70 -32.75
C TYR A 123 0.29 35.56 -32.07
N THR A 124 0.57 34.32 -32.48
CA THR A 124 0.11 33.13 -31.75
C THR A 124 1.00 32.90 -30.56
N VAL A 125 0.44 32.93 -29.37
CA VAL A 125 1.08 32.55 -28.12
C VAL A 125 0.77 31.08 -27.89
N ARG A 126 1.78 30.23 -27.71
CA ARG A 126 1.61 28.79 -27.44
C ARG A 126 2.45 28.36 -26.24
N PHE A 127 1.83 27.69 -25.28
CA PHE A 127 2.54 27.04 -24.19
C PHE A 127 3.24 25.77 -24.68
N ALA A 128 4.47 25.52 -24.21
CA ALA A 128 5.25 24.34 -24.58
C ALA A 128 6.14 23.84 -23.41
N PRO A 129 6.57 22.56 -23.41
CA PRO A 129 6.12 21.50 -24.31
C PRO A 129 4.66 21.11 -24.03
N LEU A 130 4.01 20.51 -25.02
CA LEU A 130 2.69 19.91 -24.86
C LEU A 130 2.79 18.40 -25.02
N SER A 131 2.06 17.65 -24.20
CA SER A 131 1.92 16.20 -24.36
C SER A 131 1.14 15.88 -25.64
N ALA A 132 1.31 14.67 -26.18
CA ALA A 132 0.60 14.23 -27.38
C ALA A 132 -0.94 14.27 -27.24
N ASN A 133 -1.43 14.12 -26.01
CA ASN A 133 -2.86 14.13 -25.68
C ASN A 133 -3.37 15.54 -25.30
N ALA A 134 -2.50 16.54 -25.25
CA ALA A 134 -2.91 17.91 -24.94
C ALA A 134 -3.70 18.50 -26.12
N ASN A 135 -4.84 19.12 -25.82
CA ASN A 135 -5.54 19.91 -26.81
C ASN A 135 -4.76 21.21 -27.06
N ALA A 136 -3.93 21.23 -28.10
CA ALA A 136 -3.07 22.37 -28.43
C ALA A 136 -3.84 23.69 -28.62
N LYS A 137 -5.12 23.64 -29.01
CA LYS A 137 -5.97 24.84 -29.11
C LYS A 137 -6.26 25.47 -27.75
N ASN A 138 -6.39 24.67 -26.68
CA ASN A 138 -6.62 25.17 -25.33
C ASN A 138 -5.35 25.77 -24.70
N TRP A 139 -4.19 25.43 -25.25
CA TRP A 139 -2.87 25.92 -24.82
C TRP A 139 -2.27 26.95 -25.78
N SER A 140 -3.10 27.49 -26.68
CA SER A 140 -2.71 28.52 -27.62
C SER A 140 -3.71 29.67 -27.61
N GLY A 141 -3.24 30.88 -27.87
CA GLY A 141 -4.07 32.08 -27.95
C GLY A 141 -3.47 33.09 -28.92
N LYS A 142 -4.20 34.17 -29.16
CA LYS A 142 -3.71 35.32 -29.94
C LYS A 142 -3.39 36.47 -29.02
N MET A 143 -2.22 37.05 -29.20
CA MET A 143 -1.80 38.21 -28.43
C MET A 143 -2.70 39.41 -28.79
N PRO A 144 -3.34 40.07 -27.80
CA PRO A 144 -4.23 41.20 -28.07
C PRO A 144 -3.44 42.49 -28.34
N LYS A 145 -4.13 43.49 -28.89
CA LYS A 145 -3.54 44.83 -29.18
C LYS A 145 -2.93 45.54 -27.97
N GLY A 146 -3.39 45.18 -26.76
CA GLY A 146 -3.00 45.84 -25.52
C GLY A 146 -1.79 45.22 -24.84
N GLY A 147 -1.09 44.27 -25.46
CA GLY A 147 0.14 43.69 -24.90
C GLY A 147 -0.05 42.81 -23.66
N GLU A 148 -1.29 42.58 -23.20
CA GLU A 148 -1.56 41.76 -22.02
C GLU A 148 -2.57 40.65 -22.34
N MET A 149 -2.17 39.40 -22.12
CA MET A 149 -3.03 38.23 -22.21
C MET A 149 -3.18 37.58 -20.84
N ASN A 150 -4.44 37.39 -20.42
CA ASN A 150 -4.77 36.70 -19.18
C ASN A 150 -5.39 35.33 -19.50
N THR A 151 -4.91 34.29 -18.85
CA THR A 151 -5.45 32.93 -18.96
C THR A 151 -5.33 32.20 -17.62
N SER A 152 -5.73 30.93 -17.57
CA SER A 152 -5.61 30.11 -16.37
C SER A 152 -5.62 28.63 -16.70
N PHE A 153 -5.04 27.83 -15.82
CA PHE A 153 -5.13 26.38 -15.84
C PHE A 153 -5.29 25.84 -14.42
N THR A 154 -5.79 24.61 -14.27
CA THR A 154 -5.70 23.87 -13.01
C THR A 154 -4.33 23.19 -12.90
N VAL A 155 -3.87 22.92 -11.68
CA VAL A 155 -2.61 22.16 -11.46
C VAL A 155 -2.64 20.83 -12.20
N ILE A 156 -3.75 20.09 -12.13
CA ILE A 156 -3.93 18.83 -12.87
C ILE A 156 -3.95 19.03 -14.38
N GLY A 157 -4.59 20.09 -14.88
CA GLY A 157 -4.65 20.39 -16.31
C GLY A 157 -3.26 20.69 -16.88
N HIS A 158 -2.44 21.42 -16.13
CA HIS A 158 -1.03 21.69 -16.47
C HIS A 158 -0.21 20.40 -16.54
N MET A 159 -0.31 19.54 -15.51
CA MET A 159 0.41 18.26 -15.47
C MET A 159 0.01 17.33 -16.63
N GLN A 160 -1.30 17.15 -16.87
CA GLN A 160 -1.83 16.30 -17.94
C GLN A 160 -1.43 16.77 -19.35
N SER A 161 -1.22 18.08 -19.49
CA SER A 161 -0.88 18.69 -20.77
C SER A 161 0.63 18.69 -21.06
N GLY A 162 1.44 17.97 -20.28
CA GLY A 162 2.89 17.86 -20.47
C GLY A 162 3.71 18.86 -19.67
N ALA A 163 3.10 19.47 -18.65
CA ALA A 163 3.72 20.47 -17.77
C ALA A 163 4.45 21.61 -18.52
N PRO A 164 3.75 22.39 -19.36
CA PRO A 164 4.38 23.47 -20.12
C PRO A 164 5.19 24.44 -19.23
N SER A 165 6.41 24.76 -19.66
CA SER A 165 7.38 25.57 -18.90
C SER A 165 7.95 26.74 -19.71
N ARG A 166 7.49 26.91 -20.95
CA ARG A 166 7.82 28.07 -21.80
C ARG A 166 6.63 28.50 -22.63
N VAL A 167 6.68 29.75 -23.08
CA VAL A 167 5.76 30.32 -24.06
C VAL A 167 6.53 30.62 -25.34
N GLU A 168 5.98 30.15 -26.45
CA GLU A 168 6.51 30.36 -27.80
C GLU A 168 5.57 31.32 -28.55
N LEU A 169 6.12 32.37 -29.16
CA LEU A 169 5.37 33.33 -29.98
C LEU A 169 5.64 33.10 -31.46
N TYR A 170 4.58 32.94 -32.24
CA TYR A 170 4.64 32.72 -33.69
C TYR A 170 4.03 33.91 -34.41
N LYS A 171 4.76 34.43 -35.39
CA LYS A 171 4.24 35.46 -36.27
C LYS A 171 3.10 34.89 -37.13
N PRO A 172 2.07 35.68 -37.51
CA PRO A 172 0.98 35.19 -38.33
C PRO A 172 1.46 34.52 -39.63
N GLY A 173 1.12 33.23 -39.80
CA GLY A 173 1.49 32.45 -40.98
C GLY A 173 2.87 31.78 -40.94
N GLU A 174 3.61 31.92 -39.84
CA GLU A 174 4.90 31.27 -39.64
C GLU A 174 4.80 30.12 -38.64
N ASP A 175 5.51 29.02 -38.92
CA ASP A 175 5.53 27.80 -38.09
C ASP A 175 6.79 27.70 -37.20
N THR A 176 7.67 28.69 -37.27
CA THR A 176 8.86 28.84 -36.42
C THR A 176 8.63 29.93 -35.37
N PRO A 177 8.99 29.72 -34.10
CA PRO A 177 8.78 30.71 -33.06
C PRO A 177 9.72 31.91 -33.25
N ALA A 178 9.16 33.12 -33.22
CA ALA A 178 9.91 34.38 -33.23
C ALA A 178 10.50 34.71 -31.85
N LEU A 179 9.85 34.27 -30.77
CA LEU A 179 10.33 34.44 -29.40
C LEU A 179 9.98 33.20 -28.57
N THR A 180 10.88 32.79 -27.68
CA THR A 180 10.65 31.71 -26.72
C THR A 180 11.03 32.20 -25.33
N VAL A 181 10.08 32.18 -24.39
CA VAL A 181 10.26 32.69 -23.03
C VAL A 181 10.02 31.57 -22.02
N PRO A 182 11.03 31.16 -21.23
CA PRO A 182 10.84 30.21 -20.14
C PRO A 182 10.08 30.86 -18.98
N PHE A 183 9.29 30.08 -18.25
CA PHE A 183 8.63 30.53 -17.03
C PHE A 183 8.58 29.41 -15.98
N LYS A 184 8.41 29.81 -14.72
CA LYS A 184 8.13 28.89 -13.60
C LYS A 184 6.71 29.13 -13.10
N VAL A 185 5.93 28.05 -12.99
CA VAL A 185 4.58 28.12 -12.44
C VAL A 185 4.65 28.57 -10.98
N SER A 186 3.92 29.64 -10.66
CA SER A 186 3.76 30.21 -9.32
C SER A 186 2.28 30.28 -8.97
N TYR A 187 1.92 29.89 -7.75
CA TYR A 187 0.56 29.97 -7.22
C TYR A 187 0.42 31.21 -6.31
N PRO A 188 -0.69 31.98 -6.35
CA PRO A 188 -1.89 31.77 -7.18
C PRO A 188 -1.77 32.33 -8.60
N THR A 189 -0.75 33.17 -8.86
CA THR A 189 -0.57 33.86 -10.13
C THR A 189 0.85 33.67 -10.64
N THR A 190 0.97 33.33 -11.93
CA THR A 190 2.22 33.29 -12.69
C THR A 190 2.25 34.48 -13.65
N THR A 191 3.33 35.25 -13.63
CA THR A 191 3.52 36.37 -14.56
C THR A 191 4.68 36.06 -15.50
N ILE A 192 4.45 36.23 -16.80
CA ILE A 192 5.42 36.00 -17.87
C ILE A 192 5.62 37.33 -18.59
N LEU A 193 6.86 37.80 -18.64
CA LEU A 193 7.21 39.07 -19.27
C LEU A 193 7.85 38.80 -20.64
N LEU A 194 7.36 39.47 -21.67
CA LEU A 194 7.90 39.40 -23.04
C LEU A 194 8.69 40.69 -23.31
N SER A 195 9.96 40.56 -23.70
CA SER A 195 10.82 41.70 -24.05
C SER A 195 10.78 41.92 -25.56
N SER A 196 10.59 43.17 -26.00
CA SER A 196 10.48 43.54 -27.42
C SER A 196 11.83 43.74 -28.15
N SER A 197 12.96 43.66 -27.43
CA SER A 197 14.28 43.74 -28.05
C SER A 197 14.56 42.51 -28.91
N GLY A 198 14.75 42.73 -30.21
CA GLY A 198 15.28 41.73 -31.15
C GLY A 198 16.76 41.42 -30.93
N GLU A 199 17.18 41.18 -29.69
CA GLU A 199 18.54 40.77 -29.38
C GLU A 199 18.63 39.24 -29.33
N LYS A 200 19.38 38.71 -30.30
CA LYS A 200 20.03 37.41 -30.18
C LYS A 200 20.79 37.36 -28.85
N GLU A 201 20.59 36.27 -28.12
CA GLU A 201 21.44 35.71 -27.08
C GLU A 201 22.65 36.56 -26.68
N GLN A 202 22.62 37.09 -25.46
CA GLN A 202 23.85 37.22 -24.68
C GLN A 202 24.10 35.89 -23.97
N GLU A 203 24.98 35.08 -24.55
CA GLU A 203 25.79 34.15 -23.76
C GLU A 203 26.67 34.96 -22.79
N PRO A 204 26.92 34.47 -21.57
CA PRO A 204 27.90 35.05 -20.67
C PRO A 204 29.32 34.90 -21.26
N GLU A 205 30.13 35.97 -21.19
CA GLU A 205 31.49 36.03 -21.73
C GLU A 205 32.37 34.83 -21.34
N GLN A 206 32.81 34.06 -22.35
CA GLN A 206 33.98 33.20 -22.25
C GLN A 206 35.23 33.96 -22.74
N SER A 207 36.14 34.18 -21.81
CA SER A 207 37.53 34.53 -22.10
C SER A 207 38.30 33.29 -22.54
N GLY A 208 38.91 33.33 -23.74
CA GLY A 208 40.17 32.64 -24.06
C GLY A 208 40.18 31.11 -24.14
N VAL A 209 40.19 30.62 -25.38
CA VAL A 209 40.49 29.24 -25.84
C VAL A 209 41.71 28.62 -25.13
N THR A 210 41.54 27.41 -24.56
CA THR A 210 42.36 26.21 -24.89
C THR A 210 41.79 24.92 -24.29
N GLU A 211 41.72 23.91 -25.14
CA GLU A 211 41.73 22.45 -24.90
C GLU A 211 40.50 21.74 -24.29
N ASP A 212 39.90 20.89 -25.14
CA ASP A 212 39.02 19.73 -24.90
C ASP A 212 38.55 19.47 -23.46
N GLU A 213 37.30 19.82 -23.14
CA GLU A 213 36.49 19.10 -22.15
C GLU A 213 35.05 18.88 -22.65
N PRO A 214 34.42 17.72 -22.39
CA PRO A 214 33.17 17.33 -23.02
C PRO A 214 31.96 18.04 -22.38
N GLN A 215 31.00 18.46 -23.21
CA GLN A 215 29.68 18.90 -22.77
C GLN A 215 29.06 17.86 -21.82
N GLN A 216 28.86 18.25 -20.55
CA GLN A 216 28.14 17.45 -19.58
C GLN A 216 26.64 17.44 -19.96
N PRO A 217 26.04 16.28 -20.27
CA PRO A 217 24.66 16.21 -20.74
C PRO A 217 23.69 16.57 -19.60
N GLU A 218 22.59 17.25 -19.93
CA GLU A 218 21.43 17.36 -19.04
C GLU A 218 21.09 15.97 -18.50
N ALA A 219 21.20 15.79 -17.19
CA ALA A 219 21.04 14.48 -16.56
C ALA A 219 19.58 14.04 -16.71
N LYS A 220 19.32 13.14 -17.66
CA LYS A 220 18.04 12.44 -17.77
C LYS A 220 17.75 11.76 -16.43
N GLU A 221 16.69 12.18 -15.76
CA GLU A 221 16.24 11.55 -14.52
C GLU A 221 15.38 10.32 -14.87
N TYR A 222 15.62 9.22 -14.15
CA TYR A 222 14.96 7.94 -14.35
C TYR A 222 14.42 7.42 -13.01
N ALA A 223 13.33 6.66 -13.06
CA ALA A 223 12.71 6.06 -11.90
C ALA A 223 11.98 4.77 -12.30
N TRP A 224 11.78 3.91 -11.32
CA TRP A 224 10.87 2.78 -11.38
C TRP A 224 9.44 3.32 -11.29
N VAL A 225 8.63 3.08 -12.31
CA VAL A 225 7.21 3.47 -12.34
C VAL A 225 6.37 2.20 -12.27
N LEU A 226 5.41 2.14 -11.35
CA LEU A 226 4.49 1.00 -11.21
C LEU A 226 3.64 0.89 -12.48
N VAL A 227 3.70 -0.28 -13.14
CA VAL A 227 2.99 -0.54 -14.40
C VAL A 227 1.98 -1.67 -14.28
N ASP A 228 2.15 -2.58 -13.33
CA ASP A 228 1.25 -3.73 -13.15
C ASP A 228 1.24 -4.25 -11.70
N THR A 229 0.24 -5.07 -11.37
CA THR A 229 0.13 -5.76 -10.07
C THR A 229 -0.37 -7.18 -10.29
N VAL A 230 0.52 -8.15 -10.07
CA VAL A 230 0.23 -9.58 -10.26
C VAL A 230 -0.04 -10.22 -8.89
N LEU A 231 -1.24 -10.79 -8.73
CA LEU A 231 -1.66 -11.47 -7.49
C LEU A 231 -1.50 -12.99 -7.62
N TYR A 232 -0.85 -13.59 -6.63
CA TYR A 232 -0.77 -15.04 -6.45
C TYR A 232 -1.67 -15.44 -5.28
N ASP A 233 -2.86 -15.93 -5.59
CA ASP A 233 -3.93 -16.18 -4.62
C ASP A 233 -3.99 -17.61 -4.04
N ALA A 234 -3.10 -18.48 -4.52
CA ALA A 234 -2.96 -19.88 -4.11
C ALA A 234 -4.24 -20.74 -4.24
N LYS A 235 -5.24 -20.33 -5.04
CA LYS A 235 -6.50 -21.10 -5.16
C LYS A 235 -6.27 -22.54 -5.61
N GLU A 236 -5.49 -22.74 -6.67
CA GLU A 236 -5.17 -24.08 -7.19
C GLU A 236 -4.37 -24.91 -6.18
N ASP A 237 -3.40 -24.31 -5.49
CA ASP A 237 -2.62 -24.99 -4.44
C ASP A 237 -3.49 -25.42 -3.25
N ILE A 238 -4.46 -24.60 -2.86
CA ILE A 238 -5.43 -24.93 -1.81
C ILE A 238 -6.33 -26.09 -2.24
N GLU A 239 -6.82 -26.09 -3.48
CA GLU A 239 -7.63 -27.20 -4.02
C GLU A 239 -6.83 -28.51 -4.05
N ILE A 240 -5.58 -28.45 -4.49
CA ILE A 240 -4.67 -29.61 -4.51
C ILE A 240 -4.38 -30.09 -3.08
N ALA A 241 -4.07 -29.18 -2.14
CA ALA A 241 -3.81 -29.52 -0.75
C ALA A 241 -5.02 -30.22 -0.12
N ASN A 242 -6.22 -29.68 -0.31
CA ASN A 242 -7.46 -30.28 0.20
C ASN A 242 -7.73 -31.65 -0.40
N LYS A 243 -7.49 -31.84 -1.70
CA LYS A 243 -7.65 -33.15 -2.35
C LYS A 243 -6.66 -34.18 -1.82
N ASN A 244 -5.42 -33.78 -1.57
CA ASN A 244 -4.38 -34.67 -1.06
C ASN A 244 -4.56 -35.03 0.43
N GLN A 245 -5.29 -34.20 1.17
CA GLN A 245 -5.53 -34.34 2.61
C GLN A 245 -6.99 -34.68 2.95
N GLU A 246 -7.75 -35.18 1.97
CA GLU A 246 -9.16 -35.51 2.12
C GLU A 246 -9.39 -36.42 3.34
N GLY A 247 -10.31 -36.01 4.22
CA GLY A 247 -10.63 -36.72 5.46
C GLY A 247 -9.62 -36.53 6.60
N THR A 248 -8.57 -35.73 6.43
CA THR A 248 -7.59 -35.43 7.49
C THR A 248 -7.51 -33.94 7.80
N TYR A 249 -7.45 -33.09 6.77
CA TYR A 249 -7.41 -31.63 6.96
C TYR A 249 -8.26 -30.92 5.91
N VAL A 250 -8.69 -29.72 6.24
CA VAL A 250 -9.22 -28.75 5.28
C VAL A 250 -8.47 -27.44 5.43
N THR A 251 -8.07 -26.85 4.31
CA THR A 251 -7.39 -25.57 4.19
C THR A 251 -8.27 -24.62 3.38
N SER A 252 -8.34 -23.37 3.80
CA SER A 252 -8.99 -22.28 3.09
C SER A 252 -8.11 -21.05 3.15
N GLY A 253 -8.29 -20.13 2.20
CA GLY A 253 -7.50 -18.92 2.17
C GLY A 253 -8.12 -17.84 1.32
N SER A 254 -7.65 -16.61 1.51
CA SER A 254 -8.03 -15.48 0.68
C SER A 254 -6.83 -14.55 0.51
N ALA A 255 -6.75 -13.95 -0.68
CA ALA A 255 -5.67 -13.04 -1.05
C ALA A 255 -6.23 -11.82 -1.78
N SER A 256 -5.67 -10.67 -1.46
CA SER A 256 -5.75 -9.44 -2.23
C SER A 256 -4.37 -8.76 -2.21
N PRO A 257 -4.10 -7.74 -3.05
CA PRO A 257 -2.80 -7.08 -3.07
C PRO A 257 -2.35 -6.62 -1.69
N GLY A 258 -1.25 -7.21 -1.19
CA GLY A 258 -0.69 -6.92 0.13
C GLY A 258 -1.46 -7.49 1.32
N ASN A 259 -2.49 -8.32 1.14
CA ASN A 259 -3.24 -8.94 2.24
C ASN A 259 -3.55 -10.41 1.96
N TYR A 260 -3.04 -11.29 2.82
CA TYR A 260 -3.08 -12.73 2.63
C TYR A 260 -3.54 -13.41 3.90
N SER A 261 -4.41 -14.41 3.78
CA SER A 261 -4.89 -15.19 4.90
C SER A 261 -5.04 -16.65 4.54
N VAL A 262 -4.67 -17.52 5.48
CA VAL A 262 -4.90 -18.97 5.37
C VAL A 262 -5.39 -19.48 6.72
N SER A 263 -6.41 -20.34 6.67
CA SER A 263 -6.92 -21.11 7.80
C SER A 263 -6.91 -22.59 7.46
N TRP A 264 -6.54 -23.42 8.42
CA TRP A 264 -6.63 -24.87 8.31
C TRP A 264 -7.27 -25.49 9.54
N GLN A 265 -7.91 -26.63 9.35
CA GLN A 265 -8.57 -27.40 10.41
C GLN A 265 -8.32 -28.90 10.20
N TYR A 266 -8.05 -29.62 11.29
CA TYR A 266 -8.02 -31.08 11.33
C TYR A 266 -9.45 -31.64 11.30
N THR A 267 -9.73 -32.51 10.34
CA THR A 267 -11.06 -33.09 10.08
C THR A 267 -11.13 -34.60 10.38
N GLY A 268 -10.00 -35.23 10.70
CA GLY A 268 -9.97 -36.62 11.14
C GLY A 268 -10.64 -36.83 12.50
N ASP A 269 -10.82 -38.09 12.89
CA ASP A 269 -11.40 -38.42 14.19
C ASP A 269 -10.48 -37.98 15.35
N THR A 270 -11.08 -37.64 16.48
CA THR A 270 -10.33 -37.39 17.72
C THR A 270 -9.58 -38.65 18.13
N ASP A 271 -8.27 -38.52 18.39
CA ASP A 271 -7.40 -39.61 18.83
C ASP A 271 -6.84 -39.31 20.22
N THR A 272 -7.18 -40.17 21.18
CA THR A 272 -6.79 -40.06 22.59
C THR A 272 -5.55 -40.91 22.93
N TYR A 273 -4.88 -41.46 21.91
CA TYR A 273 -3.63 -42.19 22.08
C TYR A 273 -2.45 -41.25 22.37
N TYR A 274 -2.48 -40.02 21.85
CA TYR A 274 -1.41 -39.03 21.98
C TYR A 274 -1.60 -38.15 23.22
N ASP A 275 -0.51 -37.51 23.68
CA ASP A 275 -0.55 -36.54 24.78
C ASP A 275 0.11 -35.22 24.33
N PRO A 276 -0.67 -34.14 24.13
CA PRO A 276 -2.12 -34.06 24.32
C PRO A 276 -2.91 -34.80 23.21
N ASP A 277 -4.22 -35.01 23.41
CA ASP A 277 -5.11 -35.65 22.43
C ASP A 277 -5.10 -34.89 21.09
N VAL A 278 -5.22 -35.62 19.97
CA VAL A 278 -5.47 -35.01 18.65
C VAL A 278 -6.97 -34.73 18.54
N ILE A 279 -7.40 -33.49 18.41
CA ILE A 279 -8.81 -33.10 18.55
C ILE A 279 -9.43 -32.78 17.20
N HIS A 280 -10.50 -33.48 16.83
CA HIS A 280 -11.32 -33.12 15.66
C HIS A 280 -11.77 -31.65 15.73
N GLY A 281 -11.51 -30.90 14.67
CA GLY A 281 -11.86 -29.49 14.57
C GLY A 281 -10.80 -28.52 15.10
N GLU A 282 -9.69 -29.01 15.69
CA GLU A 282 -8.58 -28.13 16.04
C GLU A 282 -7.92 -27.56 14.78
N GLY A 283 -7.49 -26.30 14.85
CA GLY A 283 -7.00 -25.59 13.69
C GLY A 283 -6.41 -24.24 14.03
N ALA A 284 -5.86 -23.60 13.01
CA ALA A 284 -5.30 -22.28 13.12
C ALA A 284 -5.45 -21.51 11.82
N GLY A 285 -5.57 -20.19 11.97
CA GLY A 285 -5.58 -19.25 10.87
C GLY A 285 -4.56 -18.17 11.11
N SER A 286 -3.97 -17.67 10.03
CA SER A 286 -3.03 -16.56 10.08
C SER A 286 -3.25 -15.59 8.93
N GLN A 287 -2.76 -14.37 9.13
CA GLN A 287 -2.89 -13.29 8.17
C GLN A 287 -1.63 -12.42 8.13
N ALA A 288 -1.19 -12.09 6.92
CA ALA A 288 -0.18 -11.09 6.65
C ALA A 288 -0.78 -9.88 5.92
N ILE A 289 -0.41 -8.67 6.37
CA ILE A 289 -0.83 -7.40 5.78
C ILE A 289 0.41 -6.54 5.54
N PHE A 290 0.55 -6.05 4.32
CA PHE A 290 1.57 -5.10 3.87
C PHE A 290 0.90 -3.79 3.45
N SER A 291 1.57 -2.66 3.67
CA SER A 291 1.17 -1.40 3.04
C SER A 291 1.39 -1.44 1.52
N THR A 292 0.58 -0.70 0.77
CA THR A 292 0.80 -0.49 -0.66
C THR A 292 2.13 0.23 -0.91
N PRO A 293 3.01 -0.28 -1.79
CA PRO A 293 4.26 0.39 -2.12
C PRO A 293 4.04 1.68 -2.94
N PRO A 294 5.05 2.57 -3.03
CA PRO A 294 4.96 3.79 -3.84
C PRO A 294 4.75 3.48 -5.33
N SER A 295 4.04 4.34 -6.05
CA SER A 295 3.83 4.17 -7.50
C SER A 295 5.03 4.65 -8.35
N THR A 296 5.97 5.37 -7.76
CA THR A 296 7.21 5.81 -8.41
C THR A 296 8.34 5.81 -7.39
N ILE A 297 9.50 5.25 -7.77
CA ILE A 297 10.65 5.07 -6.87
C ILE A 297 11.92 5.47 -7.63
N LYS A 298 12.70 6.41 -7.09
CA LYS A 298 13.99 6.80 -7.67
C LYS A 298 15.06 5.75 -7.38
N ALA A 299 16.07 5.66 -8.25
CA ALA A 299 17.26 4.86 -7.96
C ALA A 299 17.90 5.31 -6.64
N GLY A 300 18.25 4.34 -5.78
CA GLY A 300 18.86 4.62 -4.48
C GLY A 300 17.90 5.17 -3.43
N GLU A 301 16.61 5.33 -3.75
CA GLU A 301 15.59 5.72 -2.77
C GLU A 301 15.34 4.57 -1.79
N THR A 302 15.18 4.88 -0.51
CA THR A 302 14.76 3.90 0.49
C THR A 302 13.25 3.77 0.46
N VAL A 303 12.76 2.60 0.04
CA VAL A 303 11.34 2.25 0.09
C VAL A 303 11.03 1.67 1.46
N SER A 304 9.89 2.06 2.04
CA SER A 304 9.41 1.57 3.33
C SER A 304 8.04 0.94 3.21
N LEU A 305 7.85 -0.23 3.82
CA LEU A 305 6.57 -0.92 3.92
C LEU A 305 6.26 -1.23 5.38
N SER A 306 5.00 -1.08 5.79
CA SER A 306 4.52 -1.64 7.05
C SER A 306 4.13 -3.10 6.86
N LEU A 307 4.56 -3.98 7.75
CA LEU A 307 4.20 -5.39 7.80
C LEU A 307 3.46 -5.70 9.11
N SER A 308 2.41 -6.50 9.04
CA SER A 308 1.77 -7.16 10.18
C SER A 308 1.51 -8.63 9.84
N LEU A 309 1.92 -9.54 10.71
CA LEU A 309 1.71 -10.98 10.62
C LEU A 309 1.14 -11.47 11.96
N SER A 310 0.01 -12.17 11.97
CA SER A 310 -0.61 -12.64 13.21
C SER A 310 -1.52 -13.84 13.00
N PHE A 311 -1.74 -14.62 14.07
CA PHE A 311 -2.81 -15.62 14.07
C PHE A 311 -4.19 -14.95 14.16
N THR A 312 -5.11 -15.34 13.28
CA THR A 312 -6.51 -14.90 13.29
C THR A 312 -7.38 -15.79 14.18
N GLU A 313 -7.02 -17.07 14.29
CA GLU A 313 -7.63 -18.08 15.15
C GLU A 313 -6.58 -19.12 15.55
N ASN A 314 -6.74 -19.70 16.75
CA ASN A 314 -5.86 -20.75 17.25
C ASN A 314 -6.62 -21.60 18.28
N THR A 315 -6.97 -22.82 17.90
CA THR A 315 -7.62 -23.82 18.77
C THR A 315 -6.72 -25.03 19.03
N LEU A 316 -5.42 -24.90 18.74
CA LEU A 316 -4.47 -25.99 18.72
C LEU A 316 -4.15 -26.48 20.13
N SER A 317 -4.19 -27.80 20.28
CA SER A 317 -3.81 -28.50 21.51
C SER A 317 -2.66 -29.45 21.23
N TYR A 318 -2.78 -30.29 20.19
CA TYR A 318 -1.74 -31.23 19.76
C TYR A 318 -0.83 -30.65 18.70
N TYR A 319 -1.40 -30.01 17.69
CA TYR A 319 -0.62 -29.47 16.58
C TYR A 319 0.04 -28.14 16.94
N SER A 320 0.97 -27.73 16.06
CA SER A 320 1.51 -26.38 16.03
C SER A 320 1.29 -25.79 14.65
N SER A 321 1.17 -24.47 14.59
CA SER A 321 1.03 -23.72 13.34
C SER A 321 2.09 -22.65 13.28
N LYS A 322 2.53 -22.37 12.06
CA LYS A 322 3.52 -21.35 11.75
C LYS A 322 3.14 -20.63 10.48
N ALA A 323 3.50 -19.36 10.41
CA ALA A 323 3.40 -18.58 9.20
C ALA A 323 4.59 -17.64 9.09
N SER A 324 4.94 -17.28 7.86
CA SER A 324 6.03 -16.35 7.60
C SER A 324 5.63 -15.30 6.58
N ALA A 325 6.24 -14.13 6.67
CA ALA A 325 6.06 -13.04 5.72
C ALA A 325 7.40 -12.34 5.47
N SER A 326 7.61 -11.91 4.23
CA SER A 326 8.80 -11.16 3.80
C SER A 326 8.47 -10.28 2.60
N ALA A 327 9.38 -9.38 2.25
CA ALA A 327 9.31 -8.64 1.01
C ALA A 327 10.71 -8.43 0.42
N ASP A 328 10.79 -8.31 -0.90
CA ASP A 328 12.05 -8.08 -1.60
C ASP A 328 11.83 -7.26 -2.89
N PHE A 329 12.92 -6.74 -3.44
CA PHE A 329 13.01 -6.44 -4.86
C PHE A 329 13.56 -7.66 -5.60
N ASP A 330 12.91 -8.07 -6.69
CA ASP A 330 13.40 -9.17 -7.54
C ASP A 330 12.81 -9.08 -8.97
N GLU A 331 13.15 -10.04 -9.82
CA GLU A 331 12.56 -10.20 -11.15
C GLU A 331 11.03 -10.28 -11.08
N TRP A 332 10.37 -9.59 -12.01
CA TRP A 332 8.93 -9.30 -11.96
C TRP A 332 8.03 -10.51 -12.22
N ASP A 333 8.53 -11.51 -12.91
CA ASP A 333 7.84 -12.73 -13.33
C ASP A 333 8.07 -13.92 -12.37
N MET A 334 8.69 -13.66 -11.22
CA MET A 334 8.97 -14.68 -10.21
C MET A 334 7.72 -15.02 -9.38
N THR A 335 7.49 -16.32 -9.16
CA THR A 335 6.43 -16.80 -8.26
C THR A 335 6.85 -16.71 -6.79
N PRO A 336 5.89 -16.57 -5.86
CA PRO A 336 6.17 -16.64 -4.42
C PRO A 336 6.89 -17.96 -4.06
N GLY A 337 7.97 -17.86 -3.29
CA GLY A 337 8.79 -19.01 -2.87
C GLY A 337 10.01 -19.29 -3.74
N SER A 338 10.22 -18.54 -4.82
CA SER A 338 11.46 -18.55 -5.60
C SER A 338 12.13 -17.19 -5.55
N VAL A 339 13.45 -17.14 -5.42
CA VAL A 339 14.24 -15.88 -5.42
C VAL A 339 15.37 -15.99 -6.43
N THR A 340 15.71 -14.89 -7.09
CA THR A 340 16.92 -14.83 -7.91
C THR A 340 18.13 -14.53 -7.03
N ARG A 341 19.33 -14.64 -7.61
CA ARG A 341 20.58 -14.28 -6.89
C ARG A 341 20.72 -12.78 -6.63
N ASN A 342 19.94 -11.96 -7.33
CA ASN A 342 20.04 -10.51 -7.26
C ASN A 342 18.92 -9.88 -6.41
N SER A 343 18.17 -10.70 -5.66
CA SER A 343 17.11 -10.20 -4.79
C SER A 343 17.66 -9.25 -3.72
N ILE A 344 16.91 -8.20 -3.42
CA ILE A 344 17.23 -7.24 -2.37
C ILE A 344 16.13 -7.27 -1.33
N ASP A 345 16.40 -7.91 -0.19
CA ASP A 345 15.41 -8.10 0.85
C ASP A 345 15.09 -6.80 1.59
N PHE A 346 13.81 -6.60 1.91
CA PHE A 346 13.38 -5.55 2.82
C PHE A 346 13.70 -5.96 4.25
N LYS A 347 14.44 -5.11 4.96
CA LYS A 347 14.93 -5.37 6.31
C LYS A 347 14.35 -4.39 7.31
N ASN A 348 14.05 -4.88 8.51
CA ASN A 348 13.75 -4.00 9.63
C ASN A 348 15.04 -3.35 10.18
N LYS A 349 14.88 -2.46 11.18
CA LYS A 349 16.00 -1.78 11.86
C LYS A 349 17.03 -2.73 12.49
N ASP A 350 16.63 -3.97 12.80
CA ASP A 350 17.48 -4.99 13.41
C ASP A 350 18.16 -5.89 12.37
N GLY A 351 17.94 -5.61 11.07
CA GLY A 351 18.51 -6.34 9.94
C GLY A 351 17.77 -7.63 9.57
N LYS A 352 16.58 -7.88 10.12
CA LYS A 352 15.75 -9.05 9.77
C LYS A 352 14.97 -8.80 8.49
N ASP A 353 14.98 -9.79 7.61
CA ASP A 353 14.28 -9.82 6.30
C ASP A 353 13.11 -10.83 6.25
N SER A 354 13.05 -11.77 7.18
CA SER A 354 11.96 -12.72 7.34
C SER A 354 11.33 -12.60 8.73
N PHE A 355 10.00 -12.67 8.78
CA PHE A 355 9.20 -12.53 9.98
C PHE A 355 8.33 -13.76 10.13
N GLU A 356 8.38 -14.39 11.30
CA GLU A 356 7.71 -15.65 11.56
C GLU A 356 6.83 -15.54 12.82
N ILE A 357 5.67 -16.17 12.74
CA ILE A 357 4.83 -16.47 13.90
C ILE A 357 4.77 -18.00 14.07
N ASP A 358 4.74 -18.47 15.31
CA ASP A 358 4.81 -19.88 15.65
C ASP A 358 4.06 -20.14 16.97
N THR A 359 3.16 -21.13 16.98
CA THR A 359 2.47 -21.57 18.21
C THR A 359 3.22 -22.65 18.99
N TYR A 360 4.33 -23.16 18.46
CA TYR A 360 5.12 -24.21 19.09
C TYR A 360 5.58 -23.79 20.49
N HIS A 361 5.42 -24.70 21.45
CA HIS A 361 5.52 -24.42 22.89
C HIS A 361 6.85 -23.79 23.36
N SER A 362 7.95 -24.01 22.62
CA SER A 362 9.26 -23.44 22.97
C SER A 362 9.57 -22.10 22.28
N VAL A 363 8.71 -21.63 21.36
CA VAL A 363 8.94 -20.41 20.56
C VAL A 363 7.85 -19.37 20.83
N GLN A 364 6.58 -19.74 20.66
CA GLN A 364 5.38 -18.94 20.97
C GLN A 364 5.44 -17.46 20.53
N VAL A 365 5.61 -17.22 19.23
CA VAL A 365 5.51 -15.90 18.62
C VAL A 365 4.15 -15.78 17.94
N HIS A 366 3.18 -15.12 18.56
CA HIS A 366 1.79 -15.11 18.02
C HIS A 366 1.49 -13.96 17.05
N SER A 367 2.32 -12.93 17.05
CA SER A 367 2.19 -11.80 16.14
C SER A 367 3.51 -11.07 16.00
N VAL A 368 3.72 -10.46 14.85
CA VAL A 368 4.84 -9.59 14.54
C VAL A 368 4.31 -8.42 13.72
N SER A 369 4.72 -7.20 14.06
CA SER A 369 4.52 -6.04 13.19
C SER A 369 5.77 -5.19 13.20
N ASP A 370 6.16 -4.72 12.02
CA ASP A 370 7.36 -3.92 11.85
C ASP A 370 7.26 -3.01 10.61
N THR A 371 8.21 -2.09 10.50
CA THR A 371 8.49 -1.37 9.26
C THR A 371 9.74 -1.94 8.64
N ILE A 372 9.63 -2.36 7.38
CA ILE A 372 10.71 -2.96 6.61
C ILE A 372 11.11 -2.05 5.47
N THR A 373 12.40 -2.00 5.17
CA THR A 373 12.96 -1.07 4.20
C THR A 373 13.99 -1.71 3.29
N ALA A 374 14.05 -1.27 2.04
CA ALA A 374 15.08 -1.64 1.08
C ALA A 374 15.47 -0.42 0.23
N VAL A 375 16.72 -0.38 -0.19
CA VAL A 375 17.21 0.64 -1.13
C VAL A 375 16.92 0.15 -2.55
N ALA A 376 16.18 0.95 -3.31
CA ALA A 376 15.80 0.60 -4.67
C ALA A 376 17.03 0.52 -5.58
N PRO A 377 17.19 -0.56 -6.36
CA PRO A 377 18.27 -0.66 -7.34
C PRO A 377 18.07 0.34 -8.48
N SER A 378 19.06 0.49 -9.35
CA SER A 378 18.91 1.26 -10.59
C SER A 378 18.60 0.32 -11.75
N GLY A 379 17.75 0.75 -12.69
CA GLY A 379 17.65 0.09 -13.99
C GLY A 379 18.91 0.35 -14.82
N SER A 380 19.26 -0.60 -15.67
CA SER A 380 20.41 -0.48 -16.59
C SER A 380 20.03 0.22 -17.89
N GLN A 381 18.78 0.04 -18.33
CA GLN A 381 18.23 0.64 -19.54
C GLN A 381 16.72 0.89 -19.40
N GLU A 382 16.19 1.81 -20.20
CA GLU A 382 14.75 2.07 -20.26
C GLU A 382 13.99 0.81 -20.67
N GLY A 383 12.88 0.54 -19.99
CA GLY A 383 12.08 -0.66 -20.18
C GLY A 383 12.50 -1.86 -19.31
N ASP A 384 13.62 -1.77 -18.56
CA ASP A 384 13.94 -2.78 -17.55
C ASP A 384 12.78 -2.93 -16.56
N ARG A 385 12.59 -4.14 -16.04
CA ARG A 385 11.50 -4.44 -15.10
C ARG A 385 12.01 -5.08 -13.82
N ILE A 386 11.37 -4.71 -12.72
CA ILE A 386 11.58 -5.28 -11.39
C ILE A 386 10.23 -5.33 -10.68
N ALA A 387 10.10 -6.15 -9.64
CA ALA A 387 8.96 -6.09 -8.75
C ALA A 387 9.40 -5.81 -7.32
N ILE A 388 8.58 -5.04 -6.59
CA ILE A 388 8.48 -5.23 -5.15
C ILE A 388 7.56 -6.42 -4.94
N ARG A 389 8.04 -7.46 -4.28
CA ARG A 389 7.27 -8.65 -3.99
C ARG A 389 6.94 -8.71 -2.51
N THR A 390 5.67 -8.88 -2.19
CA THR A 390 5.23 -9.21 -0.84
C THR A 390 4.87 -10.68 -0.80
N ILE A 391 5.48 -11.41 0.12
CA ILE A 391 5.43 -12.88 0.18
C ILE A 391 4.86 -13.29 1.52
N TYR A 392 3.93 -14.23 1.48
CA TYR A 392 3.33 -14.84 2.65
C TYR A 392 3.29 -16.35 2.49
N TYR A 393 3.62 -17.07 3.56
CA TYR A 393 3.54 -18.52 3.60
C TYR A 393 2.85 -19.00 4.88
N SER A 394 1.82 -19.81 4.69
CA SER A 394 1.17 -20.59 5.74
C SER A 394 0.49 -21.76 5.06
N HIS A 395 1.07 -22.96 5.14
CA HIS A 395 0.70 -24.16 4.37
C HIS A 395 0.85 -24.01 2.84
N VAL A 396 0.31 -22.94 2.27
CA VAL A 396 0.42 -22.53 0.88
C VAL A 396 1.14 -21.17 0.77
N SER A 397 1.71 -20.87 -0.39
CA SER A 397 2.39 -19.61 -0.68
C SER A 397 1.45 -18.64 -1.38
N MET A 398 1.30 -17.44 -0.85
CA MET A 398 0.59 -16.33 -1.50
C MET A 398 1.52 -15.13 -1.64
N GLY A 399 1.17 -14.21 -2.53
CA GLY A 399 1.96 -12.99 -2.67
C GLY A 399 1.43 -12.03 -3.71
N THR A 400 2.11 -10.90 -3.84
CA THR A 400 1.83 -9.89 -4.85
C THR A 400 3.13 -9.36 -5.40
N ASN A 401 3.24 -9.33 -6.73
CA ASN A 401 4.31 -8.63 -7.42
C ASN A 401 3.77 -7.28 -7.88
N TYR A 402 4.27 -6.20 -7.28
CA TYR A 402 4.06 -4.85 -7.76
C TYR A 402 5.13 -4.58 -8.82
N VAL A 403 4.77 -4.62 -10.09
CA VAL A 403 5.73 -4.61 -11.21
C VAL A 403 6.02 -3.17 -11.62
N TYR A 404 7.29 -2.83 -11.63
CA TYR A 404 7.81 -1.54 -12.03
C TYR A 404 8.59 -1.65 -13.33
N GLU A 405 8.53 -0.58 -14.12
CA GLU A 405 9.33 -0.41 -15.33
C GLU A 405 10.25 0.81 -15.18
N TRP A 406 11.52 0.67 -15.55
CA TRP A 406 12.51 1.73 -15.52
C TRP A 406 12.23 2.69 -16.67
N ARG A 407 11.81 3.92 -16.34
CA ARG A 407 11.40 4.91 -17.34
C ARG A 407 12.12 6.22 -17.13
N GLN A 408 12.38 6.91 -18.24
CA GLN A 408 12.82 8.30 -18.14
C GLN A 408 11.68 9.11 -17.54
N VAL A 409 11.90 9.62 -16.34
CA VAL A 409 11.02 10.58 -15.68
C VAL A 409 11.73 11.92 -15.71
N GLY A 410 11.44 12.73 -16.73
CA GLY A 410 11.59 14.17 -16.55
C GLY A 410 10.63 14.64 -15.45
N THR A 411 10.75 15.87 -14.97
CA THR A 411 9.66 16.54 -14.24
C THR A 411 8.43 16.67 -15.15
N ALA A 412 7.72 15.58 -15.37
CA ALA A 412 6.49 15.42 -16.13
C ALA A 412 5.90 14.03 -15.81
N ALA A 413 4.68 14.02 -15.27
CA ALA A 413 3.98 12.81 -14.84
C ALA A 413 3.71 11.80 -15.98
N PRO A 414 3.52 10.50 -15.69
CA PRO A 414 3.38 9.48 -16.72
C PRO A 414 2.06 9.62 -17.50
N ILE A 415 2.13 9.50 -18.82
CA ILE A 415 0.99 9.26 -19.71
C ILE A 415 0.65 7.76 -19.61
N LEU A 416 -0.54 7.43 -19.10
CA LEU A 416 -1.09 6.07 -19.16
C LEU A 416 -1.44 5.74 -20.61
N ASN A 417 -0.84 4.69 -21.17
CA ASN A 417 -1.29 4.05 -22.40
C ASN A 417 -2.59 3.29 -22.12
N THR A 418 -3.70 3.78 -22.66
CA THR A 418 -4.95 3.00 -22.77
C THR A 418 -5.10 2.54 -24.22
N GLU A 419 -4.42 1.46 -24.60
CA GLU A 419 -4.86 0.66 -25.74
C GLU A 419 -5.84 -0.40 -25.23
N GLY A 420 -7.04 -0.44 -25.81
CA GLY A 420 -7.96 -1.57 -25.70
C GLY A 420 -9.26 -1.32 -24.95
N ILE A 421 -10.16 -0.49 -25.51
CA ILE A 421 -11.61 -0.76 -25.39
C ILE A 421 -12.24 -0.53 -26.78
N GLU A 422 -12.36 -1.60 -27.55
CA GLU A 422 -13.38 -1.69 -28.60
C GLU A 422 -14.76 -1.77 -27.93
N GLY A 423 -15.74 -1.01 -28.42
CA GLY A 423 -17.14 -1.18 -28.08
C GLY A 423 -17.88 0.10 -27.69
N ILE A 424 -17.99 1.07 -28.60
CA ILE A 424 -19.08 2.06 -28.53
C ILE A 424 -20.33 1.38 -29.12
N VAL A 425 -21.28 1.03 -28.26
CA VAL A 425 -22.67 0.83 -28.66
C VAL A 425 -23.41 2.11 -28.33
N ASP A 426 -23.70 2.89 -29.38
CA ASP A 426 -24.66 3.99 -29.37
C ASP A 426 -26.06 3.47 -29.06
N ILE A 427 -26.73 3.99 -28.03
CA ILE A 427 -28.19 4.10 -27.97
C ILE A 427 -28.59 5.20 -26.95
N PRO A 428 -29.76 5.84 -27.12
CA PRO A 428 -30.07 7.00 -27.94
C PRO A 428 -30.03 8.36 -27.20
#